data_AF-A0A1I8HAD8-F1
#
_entry.id   AF-A0A1I8HAD8-F1
#
_cell.length_a   1.000
_cell.length_b   1.000
_cell.length_c   1.000
_cell.angle_alpha   90.00
_cell.angle_beta   90.00
_cell.angle_gamma   90.00
#
_symmetry.space_group_name_H-M   'P 1'
#
loop_
_entity.id
_entity.type
_entity.pdbx_description
1 polymer ?
#
loop_
_entity_poly.entity_id
_entity_poly.type
_entity_poly.pdbx_seq_one_letter_code
_entity_poly.pdbx_strand_id
1 'polypeptide(L)'
;ELNQELINHQQKWFHLQAGSSVNHCQKFRIVALSCIASLLLSVSPAVNALHIRGTWDSSRFYLFLAKFGIQKTVLESMAATRGYVYGNVTLAGQRQASSGRQRAPVTLVVVDSEYFQDLYTNSSRQPHNDESCRRMFNKIDRLAWHPQCRQQGKEDFLRSVPCPTGRLCPEEDEPSRVIPGWQLTYAIQDTKQPRYWYLSLVACSLNPDNCQWEATHTGSSSLTLAYDLWLVNGAPSQRHVNKLEHQFSFDEHDILEIYGVFLMLYAALAGAVHAKLLRRQEPFTWGCGGAVAGAFLCCVHLAKFAGDGVGASGLWAAGELLRRWADAVFILLLILAARLGLQGRPDPLGTGILLASFL
;
A
#
# COMPACT_ATOMS: atom_id res chain seq x y z
N GLU A 1 36.87 35.86 52.40
CA GLU A 1 36.44 34.48 52.73
C GLU A 1 35.00 34.17 52.30
N LEU A 2 34.01 35.04 52.58
CA LEU A 2 32.59 34.81 52.19
C LEU A 2 32.33 34.57 50.69
N ASN A 3 33.16 35.15 49.80
CA ASN A 3 32.97 35.04 48.35
C ASN A 3 33.48 33.71 47.76
N GLN A 4 34.41 33.04 48.46
CA GLN A 4 35.00 31.78 48.00
C GLN A 4 34.10 30.58 48.32
N GLU A 5 33.38 30.61 49.44
CA GLU A 5 32.42 29.57 49.82
C GLU A 5 31.19 29.56 48.90
N LEU A 6 30.71 30.72 48.46
CA LEU A 6 29.55 30.82 47.55
C LEU A 6 29.84 30.21 46.17
N ILE A 7 31.06 30.42 45.65
CA ILE A 7 31.52 29.85 44.38
C ILE A 7 31.67 28.32 44.48
N ASN A 8 32.24 27.81 45.58
CA ASN A 8 32.36 26.38 45.82
C ASN A 8 30.98 25.69 45.97
N HIS A 9 30.01 26.36 46.59
CA HIS A 9 28.66 25.82 46.72
C HIS A 9 27.91 25.76 45.38
N GLN A 10 28.09 26.75 44.50
CA GLN A 10 27.50 26.74 43.15
C GLN A 10 28.14 25.68 42.24
N GLN A 11 29.46 25.49 42.28
CA GLN A 11 30.12 24.44 41.49
C GLN A 11 29.69 23.03 41.92
N LYS A 12 29.52 22.80 43.24
CA LYS A 12 29.08 21.49 43.76
C LYS A 12 27.64 21.16 43.36
N TRP A 13 26.76 22.16 43.33
CA TRP A 13 25.38 22.00 42.83
C TRP A 13 25.30 21.72 41.32
N PHE A 14 26.13 22.38 40.52
CA PHE A 14 26.20 22.15 39.07
C PHE A 14 26.65 20.72 38.71
N HIS A 15 27.64 20.17 39.43
CA HIS A 15 28.10 18.80 39.19
C HIS A 15 27.08 17.73 39.60
N LEU A 16 26.28 17.96 40.64
CA LEU A 16 25.24 17.03 41.10
C LEU A 16 24.02 17.01 40.17
N GLN A 17 23.62 18.14 39.57
CA GLN A 17 22.53 18.19 38.59
C GLN A 17 22.92 17.62 37.22
N ALA A 18 24.17 17.81 36.79
CA ALA A 18 24.66 17.27 35.52
C ALA A 18 24.71 15.72 35.51
N GLY A 19 25.09 15.08 36.62
CA GLY A 19 25.15 13.61 36.72
C GLY A 19 23.78 12.92 36.77
N SER A 20 22.75 13.57 37.30
CA SER A 20 21.38 13.01 37.42
C SER A 20 20.60 13.08 36.10
N SER A 21 20.75 14.19 35.34
CA SER A 21 20.09 14.41 34.05
C SER A 21 20.58 13.46 32.95
N VAL A 22 21.89 13.19 32.91
CA VAL A 22 22.49 12.27 31.92
C VAL A 22 21.99 10.84 32.09
N ASN A 23 21.84 10.37 33.33
CA ASN A 23 21.37 9.01 33.63
C ASN A 23 19.88 8.81 33.35
N HIS A 24 19.04 9.83 33.53
CA HIS A 24 17.62 9.77 33.14
C HIS A 24 17.45 9.81 31.61
N CYS A 25 18.23 10.63 30.91
CA CYS A 25 18.19 10.73 29.45
C CYS A 25 18.68 9.44 28.76
N GLN A 26 19.71 8.77 29.31
CA GLN A 26 20.17 7.46 28.81
C GLN A 26 19.15 6.34 29.06
N LYS A 27 18.53 6.29 30.26
CA LYS A 27 17.51 5.28 30.56
C LYS A 27 16.26 5.46 29.69
N PHE A 28 15.85 6.69 29.42
CA PHE A 28 14.71 6.98 28.54
C PHE A 28 15.01 6.62 27.07
N ARG A 29 16.25 6.88 26.59
CA ARG A 29 16.70 6.44 25.26
C ARG A 29 16.67 4.93 25.08
N ILE A 30 17.12 4.17 26.07
CA ILE A 30 17.14 2.69 26.01
C ILE A 30 15.71 2.14 26.04
N VAL A 31 14.82 2.70 26.86
CA VAL A 31 13.40 2.28 26.90
C VAL A 31 12.69 2.66 25.60
N ALA A 32 12.93 3.86 25.05
CA ALA A 32 12.36 4.27 23.77
C ALA A 32 12.86 3.40 22.60
N LEU A 33 14.16 3.09 22.54
CA LEU A 33 14.74 2.18 21.54
C LEU A 33 14.19 0.75 21.70
N SER A 34 14.00 0.28 22.94
CA SER A 34 13.40 -1.03 23.23
C SER A 34 11.92 -1.09 22.85
N CYS A 35 11.15 -0.02 23.06
CA CYS A 35 9.76 0.08 22.65
C CYS A 35 9.63 0.18 21.12
N ILE A 36 10.50 0.94 20.45
CA ILE A 36 10.56 1.01 18.98
C ILE A 36 10.94 -0.34 18.39
N ALA A 37 11.93 -1.03 18.96
CA ALA A 37 12.30 -2.38 18.55
C ALA A 37 11.15 -3.37 18.76
N SER A 38 10.46 -3.30 19.91
CA SER A 38 9.30 -4.15 20.22
C SER A 38 8.10 -3.86 19.30
N LEU A 39 7.89 -2.59 18.93
CA LEU A 39 6.86 -2.16 17.99
C LEU A 39 7.18 -2.61 16.56
N LEU A 40 8.46 -2.58 16.16
CA LEU A 40 8.95 -3.12 14.87
C LEU A 40 8.79 -4.66 14.81
N LEU A 41 8.82 -5.35 15.94
CA LEU A 41 8.64 -6.80 16.08
C LEU A 41 7.16 -7.24 16.16
N SER A 42 6.22 -6.33 16.48
CA SER A 42 4.80 -6.67 16.70
C SER A 42 3.86 -6.40 15.53
N VAL A 43 4.33 -5.84 14.41
CA VAL A 43 3.47 -5.57 13.24
C VAL A 43 3.46 -6.79 12.31
N SER A 44 2.46 -7.65 12.48
CA SER A 44 2.10 -8.67 11.51
C SER A 44 1.64 -8.01 10.19
N PRO A 45 2.17 -8.40 9.02
CA PRO A 45 1.82 -7.78 7.75
C PRO A 45 0.57 -8.44 7.18
N ALA A 46 -0.57 -7.75 7.27
CA ALA A 46 -1.60 -7.89 6.25
C ALA A 46 -1.59 -6.56 5.49
N VAL A 47 -0.75 -6.50 4.46
CA VAL A 47 -0.65 -5.30 3.61
C VAL A 47 -1.02 -5.69 2.21
N ASN A 48 -1.89 -4.85 1.63
CA ASN A 48 -2.19 -4.79 0.22
C ASN A 48 -0.88 -4.49 -0.50
N ALA A 49 -0.17 -5.57 -0.81
CA ALA A 49 0.91 -5.57 -1.75
C ALA A 49 0.30 -5.58 -3.14
N LEU A 50 0.99 -4.95 -4.08
CA LEU A 50 0.68 -5.10 -5.49
C LEU A 50 0.90 -6.53 -5.99
N HIS A 51 1.79 -7.21 -5.29
CA HIS A 51 2.01 -8.64 -5.37
C HIS A 51 1.15 -9.36 -4.32
N ILE A 52 0.01 -9.89 -4.75
CA ILE A 52 -1.00 -10.46 -3.86
C ILE A 52 -0.87 -11.97 -3.87
N ARG A 53 -0.56 -12.52 -2.69
CA ARG A 53 -0.48 -13.95 -2.45
C ARG A 53 -1.46 -14.36 -1.36
N GLY A 54 -2.09 -15.50 -1.55
CA GLY A 54 -2.97 -16.03 -0.52
C GLY A 54 -3.70 -17.28 -0.94
N THR A 55 -4.61 -17.71 -0.07
CA THR A 55 -5.49 -18.84 -0.30
C THR A 55 -6.94 -18.43 -0.10
N TRP A 56 -7.82 -18.92 -0.96
CA TRP A 56 -9.25 -18.66 -0.86
C TRP A 56 -10.05 -19.93 -1.06
N ASP A 57 -11.09 -20.10 -0.25
CA ASP A 57 -12.01 -21.23 -0.34
C ASP A 57 -13.35 -20.75 -0.91
N SER A 58 -13.84 -21.45 -1.94
CA SER A 58 -15.07 -21.10 -2.65
C SER A 58 -16.36 -21.25 -1.84
N SER A 59 -16.29 -21.81 -0.62
CA SER A 59 -17.38 -21.70 0.36
C SER A 59 -17.71 -20.24 0.70
N ARG A 60 -16.72 -19.34 0.58
CA ARG A 60 -16.97 -17.89 0.58
C ARG A 60 -17.35 -17.47 -0.82
N PHE A 61 -18.56 -16.96 -1.00
CA PHE A 61 -19.10 -16.64 -2.32
C PHE A 61 -18.29 -15.61 -3.11
N TYR A 62 -17.64 -14.67 -2.42
CA TYR A 62 -16.92 -13.56 -3.01
C TYR A 62 -15.69 -13.20 -2.18
N LEU A 63 -14.59 -12.84 -2.86
CA LEU A 63 -13.41 -12.23 -2.26
C LEU A 63 -12.93 -11.06 -3.11
N PHE A 64 -12.84 -9.90 -2.48
CA PHE A 64 -12.13 -8.75 -3.02
C PHE A 64 -10.62 -8.94 -2.81
N LEU A 65 -9.83 -8.84 -3.88
CA LEU A 65 -8.38 -9.01 -3.82
C LEU A 65 -7.65 -7.67 -3.82
N ALA A 66 -7.97 -6.78 -4.78
CA ALA A 66 -7.19 -5.57 -5.02
C ALA A 66 -8.00 -4.46 -5.66
N LYS A 67 -7.60 -3.22 -5.36
CA LYS A 67 -7.90 -2.03 -6.16
C LYS A 67 -6.56 -1.48 -6.64
N PHE A 68 -6.44 -1.21 -7.93
CA PHE A 68 -5.22 -0.69 -8.53
C PHE A 68 -5.51 0.35 -9.60
N GLY A 69 -4.82 1.48 -9.54
CA GLY A 69 -4.90 2.58 -10.49
C GLY A 69 -4.00 2.30 -11.68
N ILE A 70 -4.60 2.22 -12.86
CA ILE A 70 -3.88 2.04 -14.12
C ILE A 70 -3.78 3.37 -14.83
N GLN A 71 -2.57 3.71 -15.26
CA GLN A 71 -2.29 4.95 -15.94
C GLN A 71 -2.92 4.99 -17.34
N LYS A 72 -3.04 6.20 -17.89
CA LYS A 72 -3.49 6.37 -19.28
C LYS A 72 -2.53 5.68 -20.24
N THR A 73 -3.08 4.83 -21.10
CA THR A 73 -2.34 4.19 -22.18
C THR A 73 -2.08 5.17 -23.33
N VAL A 74 -0.81 5.34 -23.68
CA VAL A 74 -0.35 6.13 -24.83
C VAL A 74 -0.10 5.18 -26.00
N LEU A 75 -0.73 5.45 -27.15
CA LEU A 75 -0.69 4.54 -28.32
C LEU A 75 0.72 4.33 -28.88
N GLU A 76 1.58 5.34 -28.79
CA GLU A 76 2.97 5.29 -29.25
C GLU A 76 3.86 4.45 -28.32
N SER A 77 3.49 4.34 -27.04
CA SER A 77 4.25 3.65 -26.00
C SER A 77 3.38 2.67 -25.21
N MET A 78 2.56 1.90 -25.91
CA MET A 78 1.58 1.00 -25.30
C MET A 78 2.21 -0.02 -24.35
N ALA A 79 3.36 -0.58 -24.71
CA ALA A 79 4.06 -1.53 -23.84
C ALA A 79 4.48 -0.88 -22.51
N ALA A 80 4.88 0.40 -22.51
CA ALA A 80 5.32 1.09 -21.30
C ALA A 80 4.16 1.64 -20.45
N THR A 81 2.97 1.83 -21.06
CA THR A 81 1.88 2.62 -20.44
C THR A 81 0.58 1.86 -20.21
N ARG A 82 0.46 0.62 -20.66
CA ARG A 82 -0.67 -0.26 -20.32
C ARG A 82 -0.51 -0.82 -18.92
N GLY A 83 -1.63 -1.12 -18.27
CA GLY A 83 -1.61 -1.89 -17.03
C GLY A 83 -1.59 -3.39 -17.31
N TYR A 84 -1.02 -4.16 -16.40
CA TYR A 84 -1.00 -5.62 -16.50
C TYR A 84 -1.46 -6.24 -15.18
N VAL A 85 -2.29 -7.29 -15.27
CA VAL A 85 -2.56 -8.18 -14.13
C VAL A 85 -2.18 -9.58 -14.55
N TYR A 86 -1.24 -10.22 -13.87
CA TYR A 86 -0.71 -11.51 -14.28
C TYR A 86 -0.32 -12.36 -13.10
N GLY A 87 -0.29 -13.67 -13.27
CA GLY A 87 0.14 -14.53 -12.19
C GLY A 87 -0.29 -15.99 -12.34
N ASN A 88 -0.33 -16.66 -11.19
CA ASN A 88 -0.72 -18.06 -11.06
C ASN A 88 -1.94 -18.17 -10.15
N VAL A 89 -2.91 -18.98 -10.54
CA VAL A 89 -4.06 -19.34 -9.71
C VAL A 89 -4.29 -20.83 -9.85
N THR A 90 -3.95 -21.57 -8.80
CA THR A 90 -3.93 -23.04 -8.81
C THR A 90 -4.72 -23.61 -7.65
N LEU A 91 -4.94 -24.92 -7.64
CA LEU A 91 -5.51 -25.63 -6.50
C LEU A 91 -4.53 -25.65 -5.33
N ALA A 92 -4.97 -25.26 -4.14
CA ALA A 92 -4.19 -25.39 -2.93
C ALA A 92 -4.03 -26.87 -2.53
N GLY A 93 -2.80 -27.30 -2.21
CA GLY A 93 -2.53 -28.63 -1.63
C GLY A 93 -2.45 -29.81 -2.59
N GLN A 94 -1.95 -29.64 -3.82
CA GLN A 94 -1.84 -30.71 -4.83
C GLN A 94 -1.32 -32.06 -4.28
N ARG A 95 -2.23 -33.05 -4.24
CA ARG A 95 -2.06 -34.21 -5.12
C ARG A 95 -3.16 -34.09 -6.16
N GLN A 96 -2.77 -34.01 -7.44
CA GLN A 96 -3.70 -34.22 -8.56
C GLN A 96 -4.51 -35.47 -8.24
N ALA A 97 -5.81 -35.31 -8.02
CA ALA A 97 -6.71 -36.45 -8.12
C ALA A 97 -6.62 -36.89 -9.58
N SER A 98 -5.85 -37.95 -9.82
CA SER A 98 -5.71 -38.69 -11.08
C SER A 98 -7.01 -39.39 -11.49
N SER A 99 -8.16 -38.82 -11.13
CA SER A 99 -9.50 -39.25 -11.47
C SER A 99 -10.20 -38.07 -12.11
N GLY A 100 -10.44 -38.16 -13.42
CA GLY A 100 -10.95 -37.12 -14.32
C GLY A 100 -12.35 -36.56 -14.02
N ARG A 101 -12.62 -36.15 -12.77
CA ARG A 101 -13.75 -35.31 -12.42
C ARG A 101 -13.21 -33.92 -12.11
N GLN A 102 -13.15 -33.09 -13.17
CA GLN A 102 -12.78 -31.69 -13.05
C GLN A 102 -13.78 -31.01 -12.11
N ARG A 103 -13.28 -30.48 -10.98
CA ARG A 103 -14.12 -29.68 -10.07
C ARG A 103 -14.58 -28.44 -10.84
N ALA A 104 -15.81 -28.01 -10.60
CA ALA A 104 -16.37 -26.83 -11.24
C ALA A 104 -15.46 -25.62 -10.98
N PRO A 105 -15.09 -24.85 -12.03
CA PRO A 105 -14.22 -23.70 -11.87
C PRO A 105 -14.94 -22.59 -11.09
N VAL A 106 -14.18 -21.60 -10.68
CA VAL A 106 -14.68 -20.31 -10.22
C VAL A 106 -14.13 -19.22 -11.14
N THR A 107 -14.60 -17.99 -10.97
CA THR A 107 -14.23 -16.89 -11.88
C THR A 107 -13.31 -15.89 -11.20
N LEU A 108 -12.16 -15.65 -11.81
CA LEU A 108 -11.32 -14.47 -11.54
C LEU A 108 -11.82 -13.32 -12.40
N VAL A 109 -12.09 -12.18 -11.77
CA VAL A 109 -12.72 -11.01 -12.39
C VAL A 109 -11.81 -9.80 -12.26
N VAL A 110 -11.55 -9.13 -13.39
CA VAL A 110 -10.83 -7.87 -13.47
C VAL A 110 -11.69 -6.85 -14.20
N VAL A 111 -12.16 -5.83 -13.50
CA VAL A 111 -13.08 -4.83 -14.07
C VAL A 111 -12.79 -3.43 -13.52
N ASP A 112 -13.19 -2.40 -14.28
CA ASP A 112 -13.14 -1.01 -13.80
C ASP A 112 -14.28 -0.70 -12.81
N SER A 113 -14.24 0.51 -12.24
CA SER A 113 -15.23 0.98 -11.26
C SER A 113 -16.69 0.92 -11.74
N GLU A 114 -16.94 1.04 -13.05
CA GLU A 114 -18.28 1.10 -13.62
C GLU A 114 -19.02 -0.25 -13.52
N TYR A 115 -18.27 -1.36 -13.54
CA TYR A 115 -18.83 -2.72 -13.42
C TYR A 115 -18.63 -3.29 -12.02
N PHE A 116 -17.57 -2.87 -11.32
CA PHE A 116 -17.25 -3.35 -9.98
C PHE A 116 -18.40 -3.11 -8.98
N GLN A 117 -19.05 -1.93 -9.04
CA GLN A 117 -20.07 -1.56 -8.06
C GLN A 117 -21.28 -2.51 -8.10
N ASP A 118 -21.75 -2.84 -9.30
CA ASP A 118 -22.86 -3.80 -9.48
C ASP A 118 -22.45 -5.22 -9.09
N LEU A 119 -21.24 -5.63 -9.48
CA LEU A 119 -20.67 -6.93 -9.11
C LEU A 119 -20.63 -7.09 -7.58
N TYR A 120 -20.03 -6.14 -6.87
CA TYR A 120 -19.85 -6.15 -5.42
C TYR A 120 -21.17 -6.01 -4.65
N THR A 121 -22.06 -5.14 -5.10
CA THR A 121 -23.36 -4.93 -4.43
C THR A 121 -24.22 -6.19 -4.53
N ASN A 122 -24.20 -6.88 -5.67
CA ASN A 122 -24.95 -8.13 -5.83
C ASN A 122 -24.26 -9.33 -5.15
N SER A 123 -22.93 -9.31 -4.96
CA SER A 123 -22.23 -10.37 -4.22
C SER A 123 -22.59 -10.41 -2.74
N SER A 124 -22.88 -9.25 -2.15
CA SER A 124 -23.23 -9.11 -0.73
C SER A 124 -24.66 -9.55 -0.41
N ARG A 125 -25.50 -9.77 -1.44
CA ARG A 125 -26.90 -10.17 -1.28
C ARG A 125 -27.01 -11.68 -1.12
N GLN A 126 -27.91 -12.12 -0.24
CA GLN A 126 -28.27 -13.52 -0.07
C GLN A 126 -29.65 -13.80 -0.69
N PRO A 127 -29.92 -15.04 -1.12
CA PRO A 127 -29.06 -16.23 -1.05
C PRO A 127 -27.95 -16.27 -2.14
N HIS A 128 -26.85 -16.98 -1.88
CA HIS A 128 -25.76 -17.21 -2.84
C HIS A 128 -26.08 -18.42 -3.74
N ASN A 129 -26.79 -18.16 -4.84
CA ASN A 129 -27.25 -19.15 -5.81
C ASN A 129 -27.04 -18.65 -7.26
N ASP A 130 -27.49 -19.42 -8.24
CA ASP A 130 -27.36 -19.10 -9.68
C ASP A 130 -27.93 -17.72 -10.04
N GLU A 131 -29.07 -17.35 -9.42
CA GLU A 131 -29.69 -16.04 -9.64
C GLU A 131 -28.78 -14.90 -9.17
N SER A 132 -28.07 -15.08 -8.05
CA SER A 132 -27.07 -14.12 -7.59
C SER A 132 -25.89 -14.01 -8.56
N CYS A 133 -25.41 -15.14 -9.10
CA CYS A 133 -24.38 -15.12 -10.15
C CYS A 133 -24.86 -14.37 -11.41
N ARG A 134 -26.08 -14.64 -11.88
CA ARG A 134 -26.66 -13.92 -13.04
C ARG A 134 -26.77 -12.43 -12.80
N ARG A 135 -27.18 -12.01 -11.60
CA ARG A 135 -27.26 -10.57 -11.24
C ARG A 135 -25.89 -9.91 -11.18
N MET A 136 -24.91 -10.58 -10.59
CA MET A 136 -23.53 -10.11 -10.50
C MET A 136 -22.92 -9.87 -11.89
N PHE A 137 -23.13 -10.80 -12.82
CA PHE A 137 -22.51 -10.75 -14.14
C PHE A 137 -23.38 -10.11 -15.23
N ASN A 138 -24.65 -9.76 -14.97
CA ASN A 138 -25.59 -9.23 -15.98
C ASN A 138 -25.01 -8.11 -16.86
N LYS A 139 -24.24 -7.18 -16.26
CA LYS A 139 -23.61 -6.09 -16.99
C LYS A 139 -22.30 -6.53 -17.68
N ILE A 140 -21.46 -7.27 -16.97
CA ILE A 140 -20.15 -7.75 -17.43
C ILE A 140 -20.30 -8.72 -18.62
N ASP A 141 -21.25 -9.64 -18.55
CA ASP A 141 -21.51 -10.71 -19.52
C ASP A 141 -21.84 -10.21 -20.94
N ARG A 142 -22.26 -8.94 -21.07
CA ARG A 142 -22.56 -8.31 -22.37
C ARG A 142 -21.33 -7.83 -23.12
N LEU A 143 -20.21 -7.64 -22.42
CA LEU A 143 -18.99 -7.04 -22.95
C LEU A 143 -17.80 -7.99 -22.86
N ALA A 144 -17.77 -8.80 -21.82
CA ALA A 144 -16.72 -9.76 -21.58
C ALA A 144 -16.68 -10.83 -22.67
N TRP A 145 -15.49 -11.09 -23.18
CA TRP A 145 -15.24 -12.16 -24.12
C TRP A 145 -15.22 -13.52 -23.42
N HIS A 146 -15.78 -14.54 -24.09
CA HIS A 146 -15.67 -15.94 -23.69
C HIS A 146 -15.59 -16.81 -24.94
N PRO A 147 -14.66 -17.78 -25.02
CA PRO A 147 -14.37 -18.51 -26.26
C PRO A 147 -15.57 -19.25 -26.85
N GLN A 148 -16.50 -19.73 -26.00
CA GLN A 148 -17.66 -20.50 -26.44
C GLN A 148 -18.98 -19.70 -26.41
N CYS A 149 -19.15 -18.80 -25.45
CA CYS A 149 -20.46 -18.19 -25.15
C CYS A 149 -20.58 -16.74 -25.62
N ARG A 150 -19.45 -16.03 -25.73
CA ARG A 150 -19.38 -14.59 -25.97
C ARG A 150 -18.19 -14.25 -26.86
N GLN A 151 -18.14 -14.84 -28.06
CA GLN A 151 -17.03 -14.63 -29.01
C GLN A 151 -16.92 -13.20 -29.54
N GLN A 152 -18.02 -12.44 -29.50
CA GLN A 152 -18.08 -11.04 -29.92
C GLN A 152 -17.78 -10.05 -28.78
N GLY A 153 -17.52 -10.55 -27.56
CA GLY A 153 -17.09 -9.71 -26.45
C GLY A 153 -15.81 -8.96 -26.81
N LYS A 154 -15.74 -7.69 -26.45
CA LYS A 154 -14.61 -6.81 -26.78
C LYS A 154 -13.63 -6.68 -25.63
N GLU A 155 -14.09 -6.99 -24.42
CA GLU A 155 -13.36 -6.77 -23.19
C GLU A 155 -12.88 -8.07 -22.58
N ASP A 156 -11.68 -8.04 -22.03
CA ASP A 156 -11.04 -9.20 -21.45
C ASP A 156 -11.06 -9.14 -19.92
N PHE A 157 -12.18 -9.55 -19.32
CA PHE A 157 -12.45 -9.36 -17.89
C PHE A 157 -12.39 -10.64 -17.05
N LEU A 158 -12.48 -11.82 -17.67
CA LEU A 158 -12.85 -13.06 -16.98
C LEU A 158 -11.85 -14.18 -17.25
N ARG A 159 -11.51 -14.95 -16.21
CA ARG A 159 -10.77 -16.21 -16.34
C ARG A 159 -11.40 -17.28 -15.46
N SER A 160 -11.55 -18.49 -15.99
CA SER A 160 -11.93 -19.66 -15.22
C SER A 160 -10.70 -20.19 -14.50
N VAL A 161 -10.74 -20.16 -13.17
CA VAL A 161 -9.66 -20.64 -12.31
C VAL A 161 -10.19 -21.77 -11.42
N PRO A 162 -9.36 -22.75 -11.04
CA PRO A 162 -7.90 -22.82 -11.12
C PRO A 162 -7.38 -23.21 -12.50
N CYS A 163 -6.21 -22.69 -12.83
CA CYS A 163 -5.48 -23.06 -14.02
C CYS A 163 -4.63 -24.31 -13.75
N PRO A 164 -4.42 -25.20 -14.75
CA PRO A 164 -3.64 -26.41 -14.54
C PRO A 164 -2.18 -26.06 -14.20
N THR A 165 -1.61 -26.68 -13.17
CA THR A 165 -0.24 -26.37 -12.71
C THR A 165 0.78 -26.49 -13.83
N GLY A 166 1.58 -25.43 -14.02
CA GLY A 166 2.61 -25.37 -15.07
C GLY A 166 2.08 -25.22 -16.49
N ARG A 167 0.78 -24.95 -16.67
CA ARG A 167 0.15 -24.67 -17.96
C ARG A 167 -0.67 -23.37 -17.87
N LEU A 168 -0.91 -22.79 -19.04
CA LEU A 168 -1.75 -21.62 -19.20
C LEU A 168 -3.21 -21.92 -18.84
N CYS A 169 -3.95 -20.88 -18.46
CA CYS A 169 -5.39 -20.98 -18.25
C CYS A 169 -6.11 -21.28 -19.57
N PRO A 170 -7.29 -21.95 -19.53
CA PRO A 170 -8.00 -22.37 -20.75
C PRO A 170 -8.33 -21.25 -21.74
N GLU A 171 -8.56 -20.04 -21.24
CA GLU A 171 -8.91 -18.86 -22.02
C GLU A 171 -7.71 -18.12 -22.62
N GLU A 172 -6.47 -18.51 -22.26
CA GLU A 172 -5.25 -17.96 -22.86
C GLU A 172 -4.98 -18.69 -24.19
N ASP A 173 -5.58 -18.18 -25.26
CA ASP A 173 -5.54 -18.73 -26.61
C ASP A 173 -4.21 -18.49 -27.33
N GLU A 174 -3.56 -17.36 -27.05
CA GLU A 174 -2.30 -16.93 -27.65
C GLU A 174 -1.18 -16.86 -26.59
N PRO A 175 -0.36 -17.93 -26.45
CA PRO A 175 0.70 -17.99 -25.45
C PRO A 175 1.71 -16.84 -25.51
N SER A 176 1.89 -16.23 -26.69
CA SER A 176 2.81 -15.10 -26.88
C SER A 176 2.37 -13.81 -26.19
N ARG A 177 1.08 -13.69 -25.82
CA ARG A 177 0.54 -12.55 -25.08
C ARG A 177 0.66 -12.70 -23.56
N VAL A 178 0.83 -13.92 -23.08
CA VAL A 178 1.03 -14.20 -21.65
C VAL A 178 2.45 -13.86 -21.24
N ILE A 179 2.61 -13.23 -20.08
CA ILE A 179 3.94 -12.91 -19.55
C ILE A 179 4.68 -14.23 -19.25
N PRO A 180 5.91 -14.42 -19.77
CA PRO A 180 6.65 -15.66 -19.61
C PRO A 180 6.81 -16.08 -18.14
N GLY A 181 6.53 -17.35 -17.85
CA GLY A 181 6.64 -17.93 -16.50
C GLY A 181 5.35 -17.86 -15.66
N TRP A 182 4.29 -17.27 -16.18
CA TRP A 182 2.98 -17.14 -15.50
C TRP A 182 1.86 -17.84 -16.28
N GLN A 183 0.74 -18.13 -15.60
CA GLN A 183 -0.38 -18.90 -16.18
C GLN A 183 -1.43 -18.05 -16.89
N LEU A 184 -1.59 -16.78 -16.50
CA LEU A 184 -2.55 -15.84 -17.08
C LEU A 184 -1.99 -14.43 -17.19
N THR A 185 -2.57 -13.63 -18.07
CA THR A 185 -2.29 -12.20 -18.16
C THR A 185 -3.51 -11.44 -18.69
N TYR A 186 -3.92 -10.40 -17.97
CA TYR A 186 -4.79 -9.34 -18.45
C TYR A 186 -3.93 -8.15 -18.87
N ALA A 187 -4.14 -7.68 -20.11
CA ALA A 187 -3.50 -6.47 -20.62
C ALA A 187 -4.53 -5.34 -20.73
N ILE A 188 -4.50 -4.43 -19.76
CA ILE A 188 -5.52 -3.40 -19.58
C ILE A 188 -5.11 -2.12 -20.31
N GLN A 189 -6.05 -1.56 -21.08
CA GLN A 189 -5.80 -0.39 -21.92
C GLN A 189 -6.81 0.72 -21.65
N ASP A 190 -6.30 1.84 -21.16
CA ASP A 190 -7.10 3.01 -20.79
C ASP A 190 -6.66 4.22 -21.61
N THR A 191 -7.20 4.37 -22.83
CA THR A 191 -6.75 5.41 -23.76
C THR A 191 -7.29 6.81 -23.46
N LYS A 192 -8.35 6.93 -22.65
CA LYS A 192 -8.99 8.21 -22.35
C LYS A 192 -8.39 8.88 -21.12
N GLN A 193 -8.38 8.17 -20.01
CA GLN A 193 -7.96 8.67 -18.70
C GLN A 193 -7.47 7.52 -17.81
N PRO A 194 -6.63 7.79 -16.81
CA PRO A 194 -6.30 6.81 -15.77
C PRO A 194 -7.54 6.37 -14.98
N ARG A 195 -7.64 5.09 -14.61
CA ARG A 195 -8.81 4.54 -13.91
C ARG A 195 -8.42 3.48 -12.88
N TYR A 196 -9.28 3.30 -11.89
CA TYR A 196 -9.15 2.19 -10.95
C TYR A 196 -9.77 0.91 -11.52
N TRP A 197 -9.00 -0.16 -11.39
CA TRP A 197 -9.39 -1.52 -11.69
C TRP A 197 -9.44 -2.34 -10.41
N TYR A 198 -10.36 -3.29 -10.39
CA TYR A 198 -10.73 -4.07 -9.23
C TYR A 198 -10.60 -5.54 -9.57
N LEU A 199 -9.85 -6.25 -8.75
CA LEU A 199 -9.58 -7.68 -8.89
C LEU A 199 -10.38 -8.45 -7.84
N SER A 200 -11.12 -9.46 -8.25
CA SER A 200 -12.00 -10.25 -7.38
C SER A 200 -12.00 -11.73 -7.74
N LEU A 201 -12.21 -12.60 -6.76
CA LEU A 201 -12.57 -14.01 -6.95
C LEU A 201 -14.05 -14.20 -6.62
N VAL A 202 -14.78 -14.90 -7.50
CA VAL A 202 -16.22 -15.12 -7.37
C VAL A 202 -16.53 -16.60 -7.54
N ALA A 203 -17.26 -17.19 -6.60
CA ALA A 203 -17.71 -18.60 -6.64
C ALA A 203 -18.89 -18.82 -7.62
N CYS A 204 -18.75 -18.29 -8.82
CA CYS A 204 -19.64 -18.49 -9.95
C CYS A 204 -18.82 -19.01 -11.14
N SER A 205 -19.46 -19.80 -11.98
CA SER A 205 -18.90 -20.26 -13.26
C SER A 205 -19.89 -20.03 -14.38
N LEU A 206 -19.38 -19.68 -15.54
CA LEU A 206 -20.17 -19.67 -16.77
C LEU A 206 -20.22 -21.10 -17.32
N ASN A 207 -21.40 -21.68 -17.39
CA ASN A 207 -21.57 -23.01 -17.96
C ASN A 207 -21.45 -22.92 -19.50
N PRO A 208 -20.50 -23.65 -20.12
CA PRO A 208 -20.26 -23.55 -21.56
C PRO A 208 -21.39 -24.12 -22.42
N ASP A 209 -22.21 -25.02 -21.88
CA ASP A 209 -23.24 -25.72 -22.65
C ASP A 209 -24.51 -24.86 -22.82
N ASN A 210 -24.89 -24.10 -21.79
CA ASN A 210 -26.10 -23.27 -21.78
C ASN A 210 -25.80 -21.76 -21.75
N CYS A 211 -24.53 -21.38 -21.60
CA CYS A 211 -24.07 -20.00 -21.47
C CYS A 211 -24.80 -19.21 -20.38
N GLN A 212 -25.10 -19.88 -19.25
CA GLN A 212 -25.67 -19.28 -18.06
C GLN A 212 -24.68 -19.30 -16.91
N TRP A 213 -24.74 -18.24 -16.10
CA TRP A 213 -24.00 -18.14 -14.86
C TRP A 213 -24.64 -19.02 -13.79
N GLU A 214 -23.84 -19.89 -13.21
CA GLU A 214 -24.23 -20.87 -12.19
C GLU A 214 -23.32 -20.70 -10.97
N ALA A 215 -23.88 -20.91 -9.78
CA ALA A 215 -23.08 -20.90 -8.56
C ALA A 215 -22.23 -22.18 -8.53
N THR A 216 -20.94 -22.03 -8.23
CA THR A 216 -20.03 -23.16 -8.03
C THR A 216 -20.37 -23.79 -6.67
N HIS A 217 -21.43 -24.62 -6.64
CA HIS A 217 -22.26 -24.91 -5.48
C HIS A 217 -21.57 -25.01 -4.10
N THR A 218 -22.12 -24.20 -3.22
CA THR A 218 -22.19 -24.23 -1.76
C THR A 218 -22.47 -25.65 -1.21
N GLY A 219 -21.44 -26.36 -0.74
CA GLY A 219 -21.54 -27.71 -0.15
C GLY A 219 -20.18 -28.44 -0.05
N SER A 220 -20.18 -29.77 0.11
CA SER A 220 -19.01 -30.66 0.32
C SER A 220 -17.97 -30.73 -0.81
N SER A 221 -18.05 -29.82 -1.78
CA SER A 221 -17.20 -29.71 -2.97
C SER A 221 -16.49 -28.36 -3.05
N SER A 222 -16.27 -27.69 -1.91
CA SER A 222 -15.59 -26.40 -1.89
C SER A 222 -14.18 -26.50 -2.47
N LEU A 223 -13.78 -25.42 -3.12
CA LEU A 223 -12.53 -25.33 -3.85
C LEU A 223 -11.60 -24.37 -3.15
N THR A 224 -10.51 -24.90 -2.61
CA THR A 224 -9.45 -24.06 -2.07
C THR A 224 -8.42 -23.74 -3.15
N LEU A 225 -8.28 -22.46 -3.47
CA LEU A 225 -7.33 -21.91 -4.43
C LEU A 225 -6.13 -21.34 -3.70
N ALA A 226 -4.96 -21.44 -4.33
CA ALA A 226 -3.76 -20.67 -4.01
C ALA A 226 -3.49 -19.73 -5.19
N TYR A 227 -3.38 -18.43 -4.91
CA TYR A 227 -3.14 -17.40 -5.91
C TYR A 227 -1.86 -16.64 -5.60
N ASP A 228 -1.16 -16.26 -6.67
CA ASP A 228 0.06 -15.47 -6.68
C ASP A 228 -0.03 -14.51 -7.89
N LEU A 229 -0.50 -13.28 -7.64
CA LEU A 229 -0.89 -12.32 -8.68
C LEU A 229 -0.11 -11.01 -8.54
N TRP A 230 0.27 -10.43 -9.66
CA TRP A 230 0.88 -9.11 -9.78
C TRP A 230 -0.08 -8.20 -10.54
N LEU A 231 -0.19 -6.95 -10.11
CA LEU A 231 -0.79 -5.87 -10.90
C LEU A 231 0.33 -4.87 -11.18
N VAL A 232 0.48 -4.23 -12.33
CA VAL A 232 1.60 -3.28 -12.56
C VAL A 232 1.23 -2.22 -13.59
N ASN A 233 1.93 -1.08 -13.57
CA ASN A 233 1.89 -0.08 -14.64
C ASN A 233 3.10 -0.28 -15.58
N GLY A 234 2.81 -0.57 -16.85
CA GLY A 234 3.79 -0.91 -17.87
C GLY A 234 4.11 -2.41 -17.95
N ALA A 235 4.66 -2.84 -19.07
CA ALA A 235 5.00 -4.23 -19.32
C ALA A 235 6.14 -4.68 -18.39
N PRO A 236 6.05 -5.88 -17.77
CA PRO A 236 7.12 -6.38 -16.89
C PRO A 236 8.49 -6.50 -17.57
N SER A 237 8.52 -6.76 -18.88
CA SER A 237 9.76 -6.78 -19.67
C SER A 237 10.46 -5.41 -19.74
N GLN A 238 9.70 -4.33 -19.58
CA GLN A 238 10.18 -2.94 -19.59
C GLN A 238 10.28 -2.33 -18.20
N ARG A 239 10.25 -3.14 -17.14
CA ARG A 239 10.40 -2.69 -15.75
C ARG A 239 11.62 -1.80 -15.50
N HIS A 240 12.67 -1.94 -16.30
CA HIS A 240 13.89 -1.15 -16.19
C HIS A 240 13.72 0.31 -16.61
N VAL A 241 12.70 0.64 -17.41
CA VAL A 241 12.42 2.00 -17.88
C VAL A 241 11.84 2.84 -16.75
N ASN A 242 10.82 2.32 -16.04
CA ASN A 242 10.13 3.01 -14.95
C ASN A 242 10.31 2.27 -13.61
N LYS A 243 11.55 2.10 -13.14
CA LYS A 243 11.82 1.29 -11.94
C LYS A 243 11.12 1.79 -10.67
N LEU A 244 10.94 3.10 -10.55
CA LEU A 244 10.38 3.72 -9.34
C LEU A 244 8.85 3.75 -9.35
N GLU A 245 8.20 3.62 -10.51
CA GLU A 245 6.75 3.75 -10.65
C GLU A 245 6.06 2.45 -11.07
N HIS A 246 6.78 1.49 -11.65
CA HIS A 246 6.19 0.27 -12.24
C HIS A 246 5.33 -0.53 -11.25
N GLN A 247 5.74 -0.54 -9.98
CA GLN A 247 5.05 -1.23 -8.90
C GLN A 247 4.01 -0.35 -8.18
N PHE A 248 3.89 0.92 -8.54
CA PHE A 248 2.93 1.81 -7.89
C PHE A 248 1.62 1.84 -8.64
N SER A 249 0.55 1.99 -7.86
CA SER A 249 -0.74 2.39 -8.39
C SER A 249 -0.61 3.80 -8.93
N PHE A 250 -1.33 4.13 -10.01
CA PHE A 250 -1.19 5.44 -10.66
C PHE A 250 -1.43 6.63 -9.71
N ASP A 251 -2.30 6.48 -8.71
CA ASP A 251 -2.56 7.48 -7.67
C ASP A 251 -1.43 7.60 -6.63
N GLU A 252 -0.49 6.65 -6.61
CA GLU A 252 0.69 6.61 -5.75
C GLU A 252 1.99 6.86 -6.54
N HIS A 253 1.92 7.18 -7.84
CA HIS A 253 3.09 7.64 -8.58
C HIS A 253 3.66 8.91 -7.94
N ASP A 254 4.96 9.14 -8.10
CA ASP A 254 5.74 10.23 -7.49
C ASP A 254 5.77 10.25 -5.95
N ILE A 255 5.12 9.30 -5.26
CA ILE A 255 5.08 9.32 -3.79
C ILE A 255 6.48 9.18 -3.19
N LEU A 256 7.34 8.33 -3.76
CA LEU A 256 8.71 8.16 -3.28
C LEU A 256 9.51 9.46 -3.40
N GLU A 257 9.39 10.13 -4.54
CA GLU A 257 10.03 11.40 -4.86
C GLU A 257 9.56 12.50 -3.91
N ILE A 258 8.24 12.60 -3.67
CA ILE A 258 7.64 13.54 -2.74
C ILE A 258 8.17 13.34 -1.32
N TYR A 259 8.19 12.10 -0.82
CA TYR A 259 8.74 11.79 0.50
C TYR A 259 10.25 12.04 0.56
N GLY A 260 10.99 11.80 -0.53
CA GLY A 260 12.39 12.12 -0.66
C GLY A 260 12.67 13.62 -0.53
N VAL A 261 11.86 14.47 -1.18
CA VAL A 261 11.94 15.93 -1.05
C VAL A 261 11.63 16.37 0.38
N PHE A 262 10.58 15.84 1.01
CA PHE A 262 10.28 16.17 2.40
C PHE A 262 11.40 15.74 3.36
N LEU A 263 12.00 14.57 3.15
CA LEU A 263 13.16 14.13 3.92
C LEU A 263 14.33 15.13 3.80
N MET A 264 14.63 15.61 2.60
CA MET A 264 15.68 16.62 2.39
C MET A 264 15.36 17.93 3.12
N LEU A 265 14.12 18.41 3.01
CA LEU A 265 13.69 19.66 3.67
C LEU A 265 13.73 19.52 5.21
N TYR A 266 13.21 18.43 5.76
CA TYR A 266 13.25 18.19 7.20
C TYR A 266 14.69 18.02 7.71
N ALA A 267 15.57 17.38 6.93
CA ALA A 267 16.98 17.26 7.30
C ALA A 267 17.69 18.61 7.30
N ALA A 268 17.43 19.47 6.29
CA ALA A 268 17.96 20.82 6.24
C ALA A 268 17.46 21.67 7.42
N LEU A 269 16.16 21.60 7.73
CA LEU A 269 15.58 22.28 8.89
C LEU A 269 16.19 21.79 10.20
N ALA A 270 16.26 20.47 10.40
CA ALA A 270 16.87 19.88 11.59
C ALA A 270 18.34 20.30 11.73
N GLY A 271 19.10 20.36 10.64
CA GLY A 271 20.48 20.85 10.61
C GLY A 271 20.58 22.33 10.98
N ALA A 272 19.72 23.19 10.42
CA ALA A 272 19.69 24.62 10.73
C ALA A 272 19.33 24.89 12.19
N VAL A 273 18.35 24.16 12.74
CA VAL A 273 17.95 24.23 14.15
C VAL A 273 19.10 23.77 15.04
N HIS A 274 19.75 22.65 14.70
CA HIS A 274 20.90 22.17 15.46
C HIS A 274 22.07 23.17 15.48
N ALA A 275 22.33 23.84 14.35
CA ALA A 275 23.42 24.79 14.20
C ALA A 275 23.15 26.15 14.88
N LYS A 276 21.94 26.71 14.75
CA LYS A 276 21.60 28.05 15.28
C LYS A 276 21.08 28.02 16.72
N LEU A 277 20.32 26.99 17.07
CA LEU A 277 19.64 26.88 18.37
C LEU A 277 20.51 26.04 19.31
N LEU A 278 21.60 26.65 19.82
CA LEU A 278 22.49 26.05 20.82
C LEU A 278 21.70 25.40 21.97
N ARG A 279 21.57 24.06 21.96
CA ARG A 279 21.22 23.14 23.08
C ARG A 279 20.07 23.54 24.06
N ARG A 280 19.24 24.55 23.76
CA ARG A 280 18.34 25.16 24.76
C ARG A 280 16.85 24.96 24.51
N GLN A 281 16.43 24.48 23.33
CA GLN A 281 15.03 24.32 22.95
C GLN A 281 14.75 22.84 22.62
N GLU A 282 14.65 22.02 23.66
CA GLU A 282 14.43 20.57 23.57
C GLU A 282 13.20 20.17 22.73
N PRO A 283 11.97 20.67 22.95
CA PRO A 283 10.79 20.08 22.29
C PRO A 283 10.78 20.26 20.76
N PHE A 284 11.32 21.37 20.26
CA PHE A 284 11.38 21.65 18.84
C PHE A 284 12.43 20.78 18.11
N THR A 285 13.57 20.51 18.76
CA THR A 285 14.59 19.61 18.21
C THR A 285 14.11 18.16 18.18
N TRP A 286 13.35 17.70 19.19
CA TRP A 286 12.70 16.39 19.20
C TRP A 286 11.66 16.24 18.08
N GLY A 287 10.84 17.27 17.85
CA GLY A 287 9.87 17.30 16.74
C GLY A 287 10.55 17.20 15.37
N CYS A 288 11.59 18.01 15.12
CA CYS A 288 12.34 17.97 13.86
C CYS A 288 13.04 16.61 13.65
N GLY A 289 13.66 16.06 14.69
CA GLY A 289 14.28 14.73 14.64
C GLY A 289 13.26 13.62 14.35
N GLY A 290 12.07 13.71 14.94
CA GLY A 290 10.94 12.83 14.64
C GLY A 290 10.51 12.91 13.18
N ALA A 291 10.35 14.12 12.63
CA ALA A 291 9.97 14.31 11.23
C ALA A 291 10.98 13.68 10.25
N VAL A 292 12.28 13.88 10.48
CA VAL A 292 13.35 13.26 9.68
C VAL A 292 13.31 11.74 9.76
N ALA A 293 13.24 11.19 10.97
CA ALA A 293 13.19 9.75 11.16
C ALA A 293 11.91 9.14 10.54
N GLY A 294 10.76 9.81 10.67
CA GLY A 294 9.50 9.37 10.09
C GLY A 294 9.55 9.34 8.56
N ALA A 295 10.00 10.43 7.95
CA ALA A 295 10.17 10.53 6.51
C ALA A 295 11.18 9.50 5.97
N PHE A 296 12.28 9.25 6.68
CA PHE A 296 13.26 8.23 6.31
C PHE A 296 12.66 6.82 6.30
N LEU A 297 11.91 6.45 7.35
CA LEU A 297 11.26 5.14 7.41
C LEU A 297 10.26 4.95 6.27
N CYS A 298 9.47 5.98 5.94
CA CYS A 298 8.57 5.96 4.78
C CYS A 298 9.34 5.82 3.47
N CYS A 299 10.45 6.55 3.27
CA CYS A 299 11.29 6.43 2.06
C CYS A 299 11.85 5.01 1.91
N VAL A 300 12.31 4.38 3.00
CA VAL A 300 12.82 3.00 2.95
C VAL A 300 11.72 2.01 2.58
N HIS A 301 10.51 2.18 3.14
CA HIS A 301 9.35 1.39 2.74
C HIS A 301 9.04 1.52 1.25
N LEU A 302 8.93 2.77 0.76
CA LEU A 302 8.57 3.08 -0.62
C LEU A 302 9.65 2.61 -1.62
N ALA A 303 10.93 2.78 -1.28
CA ALA A 303 12.03 2.29 -2.09
C ALA A 303 12.06 0.75 -2.18
N LYS A 304 11.75 0.06 -1.07
CA LYS A 304 11.58 -1.40 -1.08
C LYS A 304 10.36 -1.79 -1.94
N PHE A 305 9.24 -1.08 -1.79
CA PHE A 305 8.02 -1.32 -2.55
C PHE A 305 8.24 -1.15 -4.07
N ALA A 306 8.99 -0.13 -4.51
CA ALA A 306 9.41 0.00 -5.91
C ALA A 306 10.17 -1.24 -6.43
N GLY A 307 10.93 -1.88 -5.54
CA GLY A 307 11.76 -3.06 -5.82
C GLY A 307 11.03 -4.40 -5.78
N ASP A 308 10.01 -4.59 -4.95
CA ASP A 308 9.34 -5.88 -4.78
C ASP A 308 7.80 -5.86 -4.82
N GLY A 309 7.16 -4.69 -4.88
CA GLY A 309 5.70 -4.55 -4.88
C GLY A 309 5.03 -4.90 -3.55
N VAL A 310 5.80 -5.17 -2.49
CA VAL A 310 5.32 -5.56 -1.15
C VAL A 310 5.69 -4.53 -0.11
N GLY A 311 6.91 -3.99 -0.17
CA GLY A 311 7.41 -3.02 0.80
C GLY A 311 7.60 -3.61 2.20
N ALA A 312 7.76 -2.73 3.19
CA ALA A 312 7.88 -3.09 4.61
C ALA A 312 6.82 -2.35 5.42
N SER A 313 5.67 -2.98 5.62
CA SER A 313 4.48 -2.37 6.23
C SER A 313 4.71 -1.78 7.63
N GLY A 314 5.51 -2.46 8.45
CA GLY A 314 5.88 -1.96 9.78
C GLY A 314 6.64 -0.64 9.71
N LEU A 315 7.53 -0.47 8.72
CA LEU A 315 8.26 0.78 8.52
C LEU A 315 7.32 1.90 8.06
N TRP A 316 6.36 1.60 7.19
CA TRP A 316 5.34 2.58 6.77
C TRP A 316 4.50 3.06 7.96
N ALA A 317 3.95 2.13 8.74
CA ALA A 317 3.12 2.46 9.89
C ALA A 317 3.88 3.27 10.96
N ALA A 318 5.11 2.86 11.27
CA ALA A 318 5.96 3.58 12.22
C ALA A 318 6.37 4.96 11.69
N GLY A 319 6.74 5.06 10.41
CA GLY A 319 7.12 6.31 9.76
C GLY A 319 5.99 7.32 9.73
N GLU A 320 4.80 6.89 9.30
CA GLU A 320 3.60 7.74 9.27
C GLU A 320 3.16 8.18 10.67
N LEU A 321 3.24 7.29 11.67
CA LEU A 321 2.94 7.65 13.04
C LEU A 321 3.88 8.74 13.55
N LEU A 322 5.19 8.56 13.33
CA LEU A 322 6.20 9.50 13.80
C LEU A 322 6.10 10.86 13.10
N ARG A 323 5.80 10.85 11.79
CA ARG A 323 5.58 12.08 11.01
C ARG A 323 4.33 12.83 11.49
N ARG A 324 3.19 12.14 11.65
CA ARG A 324 1.96 12.76 12.18
C ARG A 324 2.14 13.30 13.60
N TRP A 325 2.89 12.59 14.43
CA TRP A 325 3.26 13.08 15.76
C TRP A 325 4.10 14.36 15.67
N ALA A 326 5.11 14.40 14.79
CA ALA A 326 5.94 15.57 14.57
C ALA A 326 5.13 16.76 14.04
N ASP A 327 4.22 16.54 13.09
CA ASP A 327 3.31 17.55 12.54
C ASP A 327 2.41 18.13 13.65
N ALA A 328 1.87 17.27 14.52
CA ALA A 328 1.04 17.70 15.65
C ALA A 328 1.83 18.55 16.66
N VAL A 329 3.06 18.15 16.99
CA VAL A 329 3.95 18.94 17.86
C VAL A 329 4.28 20.28 17.23
N PHE A 330 4.59 20.30 15.92
CA PHE A 330 4.90 21.52 15.18
C PHE A 330 3.71 22.50 15.19
N ILE A 331 2.50 22.03 14.88
CA ILE A 331 1.29 22.84 14.91
C ILE A 331 1.01 23.37 16.32
N LEU A 332 1.17 22.53 17.35
CA LEU A 332 0.99 22.96 18.75
C LEU A 332 1.96 24.09 19.12
N LEU A 333 3.22 23.97 18.71
CA LEU A 333 4.24 25.00 18.93
C LEU A 333 3.91 26.30 18.20
N LEU A 334 3.41 26.22 16.95
CA LEU A 334 2.95 27.39 16.20
C LEU A 334 1.78 28.09 16.90
N ILE A 335 0.79 27.34 17.40
CA ILE A 335 -0.35 27.90 18.13
C ILE A 335 0.10 28.56 19.43
N LEU A 336 1.02 27.93 20.16
CA LEU A 336 1.57 28.50 21.40
C LEU A 336 2.35 29.78 21.13
N ALA A 337 3.20 29.78 20.09
CA ALA A 337 3.94 30.96 19.65
C ALA A 337 3.00 32.10 19.23
N ALA A 338 1.95 31.79 18.47
CA ALA A 338 0.94 32.78 18.07
C ALA A 338 0.22 33.38 19.28
N ARG A 339 -0.18 32.57 20.28
CA ARG A 339 -0.83 33.09 21.50
C ARG A 339 0.11 33.97 22.31
N LEU A 340 1.36 33.56 22.49
CA LEU A 340 2.35 34.33 23.24
C LEU A 340 2.74 35.61 22.51
N GLY A 341 2.83 35.58 21.17
CA GLY A 341 3.06 36.75 20.33
C GLY A 341 1.89 37.74 20.33
N LEU A 342 0.65 37.25 20.39
CA LEU A 342 -0.56 38.08 20.47
C LEU A 342 -0.82 38.67 21.88
N GLN A 343 -0.28 38.04 22.94
CA GLN A 343 -0.34 38.56 24.31
C GLN A 343 0.78 39.53 24.67
N GLY A 344 1.70 39.80 23.73
CA GLY A 344 2.71 40.85 23.87
C GLY A 344 2.09 42.24 23.90
N ARG A 345 1.91 42.79 25.10
CA ARG A 345 1.92 44.24 25.35
C ARG A 345 3.20 44.87 24.76
N PRO A 346 3.19 46.16 24.38
CA PRO A 346 4.37 46.84 23.88
C PRO A 346 5.40 46.98 25.02
N ASP A 347 6.30 46.02 25.14
CA ASP A 347 7.46 46.14 26.02
C ASP A 347 8.60 46.87 25.28
N PRO A 348 9.19 47.93 25.87
CA PRO A 348 10.15 48.83 25.20
C PRO A 348 11.55 48.21 25.01
N LEU A 349 11.70 46.90 25.18
CA LEU A 349 13.00 46.22 25.17
C LEU A 349 13.01 44.94 24.32
N GLY A 350 12.40 44.96 23.13
CA GLY A 350 12.85 44.22 21.94
C GLY A 350 13.07 42.69 21.99
N THR A 351 12.72 41.96 23.05
CA THR A 351 12.98 40.51 23.17
C THR A 351 11.85 39.62 22.64
N GLY A 352 10.63 40.15 22.47
CA GLY A 352 9.48 39.39 21.96
C GLY A 352 9.52 39.10 20.46
N ILE A 353 10.23 39.93 19.68
CA ILE A 353 10.27 39.84 18.21
C ILE A 353 11.19 38.70 17.74
N LEU A 354 12.16 38.27 18.55
CA LEU A 354 13.13 37.24 18.16
C LEU A 354 12.54 35.82 18.06
N LEU A 355 11.48 35.50 18.81
CA LEU A 355 10.79 34.21 18.70
C LEU A 355 9.83 34.14 17.51
N ALA A 356 9.28 35.27 17.09
CA ALA A 356 8.41 35.37 15.91
C ALA A 356 9.18 35.54 14.58
N SER A 357 10.48 35.84 14.63
CA SER A 357 11.31 36.02 13.41
C SER A 357 11.99 34.74 12.92
N PHE A 358 11.84 33.62 13.64
CA PHE A 358 12.53 32.34 13.38
C PHE A 358 11.60 31.12 13.32
N LEU A 359 10.30 31.32 13.52
CA LEU A 359 9.23 30.42 13.09
C LEU A 359 8.66 30.96 11.78
#